data_AF-A0A158BMU0-F1
#
_entry.id   AF-A0A158BMU0-F1
#
_cell.length_a   1.000
_cell.length_b   1.000
_cell.length_c   1.000
_cell.angle_alpha   90.00
_cell.angle_beta   90.00
_cell.angle_gamma   90.00
#
_symmetry.space_group_name_H-M   'P 1'
#
loop_
_entity.id
_entity.type
_entity.pdbx_description
1 polymer ?
#
loop_
_entity_poly.entity_id
_entity_poly.type
_entity_poly.pdbx_seq_one_letter_code
_entity_poly.pdbx_strand_id
1 'polypeptide(L)'
;MATLAIRSGFPVHIRMLRRSSYAALLVIAVLVGAFNLFSLNEAYGDGPPYYARTTNMDKWTDPLPILAAVDAFALLVIFASLCLALRKR
;
A
#
# COMPACT_ATOMS: atom_id res chain seq x y z
N MET A 1 -20.52 -4.73 48.74
CA MET A 1 -21.09 -4.65 47.38
C MET A 1 -20.31 -3.60 46.60
N ALA A 2 -19.12 -3.97 46.15
CA ALA A 2 -18.28 -3.18 45.27
C ALA A 2 -18.11 -3.97 43.97
N THR A 3 -17.74 -3.29 42.88
CA THR A 3 -17.46 -3.85 41.53
C THR A 3 -18.62 -3.76 40.54
N LEU A 4 -19.16 -2.56 40.33
CA LEU A 4 -19.77 -2.21 39.04
C LEU A 4 -19.31 -0.80 38.67
N ALA A 5 -18.95 -0.60 37.41
CA ALA A 5 -18.70 0.70 36.77
C ALA A 5 -17.31 1.34 36.96
N ILE A 6 -16.26 0.75 36.39
CA ILE A 6 -15.22 1.53 35.67
C ILE A 6 -14.74 0.73 34.45
N ARG A 7 -15.51 0.75 33.35
CA ARG A 7 -15.05 0.26 32.04
C ARG A 7 -15.16 1.31 30.94
N SER A 8 -15.04 2.58 31.31
CA SER A 8 -15.01 3.71 30.40
C SER A 8 -13.64 4.37 30.42
N GLY A 9 -12.80 4.13 29.42
CA GLY A 9 -11.50 4.81 29.44
C GLY A 9 -10.49 4.56 28.33
N PHE A 10 -10.83 3.97 27.18
CA PHE A 10 -9.96 4.22 26.02
C PHE A 10 -10.36 5.57 25.42
N PRO A 11 -9.49 6.61 25.49
CA PRO A 11 -9.80 7.93 25.00
C PRO A 11 -10.22 7.82 23.53
N VAL A 12 -11.33 8.47 23.19
CA VAL A 12 -11.93 8.44 21.84
C VAL A 12 -10.88 8.75 20.76
N HIS A 13 -9.91 9.60 21.08
CA HIS A 13 -8.76 9.96 20.25
C HIS A 13 -7.93 8.76 19.78
N ILE A 14 -7.68 7.74 20.62
CA ILE A 14 -6.90 6.55 20.23
C ILE A 14 -7.68 5.68 19.22
N ARG A 15 -9.00 5.59 19.39
CA ARG A 15 -9.87 4.86 18.46
C ARG A 15 -9.98 5.57 17.10
N MET A 16 -10.06 6.90 17.11
CA MET A 16 -10.05 7.72 15.90
C MET A 16 -8.70 7.63 15.17
N LEU A 17 -7.58 7.74 15.90
CA LEU A 17 -6.22 7.62 15.33
C LEU A 17 -5.98 6.25 14.67
N ARG A 18 -6.49 5.17 15.27
CA ARG A 18 -6.38 3.83 14.68
C ARG A 18 -7.22 3.69 13.41
N ARG A 19 -8.40 4.32 13.35
CA ARG A 19 -9.24 4.31 12.14
C ARG A 19 -8.58 5.10 11.02
N SER A 20 -8.05 6.28 11.32
CA SER A 20 -7.34 7.08 10.31
C SER A 20 -6.08 6.38 9.80
N SER A 21 -5.35 5.65 10.65
CA SER A 21 -4.19 4.86 10.19
C SER A 21 -4.58 3.76 9.19
N TYR A 22 -5.69 3.05 9.41
CA TYR A 22 -6.15 2.04 8.45
C TYR A 22 -6.63 2.67 7.13
N ALA A 23 -7.31 3.82 7.21
CA ALA A 23 -7.69 4.56 6.01
C ALA A 23 -6.44 5.01 5.21
N ALA A 24 -5.39 5.48 5.88
CA ALA A 24 -4.14 5.84 5.23
C ALA A 24 -3.47 4.65 4.53
N LEU A 25 -3.45 3.47 5.17
CA LEU A 25 -2.93 2.24 4.55
C LEU A 25 -3.74 1.82 3.31
N LEU A 26 -5.06 1.97 3.33
CA LEU A 26 -5.90 1.71 2.15
C LEU A 26 -5.59 2.69 1.01
N VAL A 27 -5.41 3.98 1.32
CA VAL A 27 -5.03 4.98 0.30
C VAL A 27 -3.67 4.62 -0.31
N ILE A 28 -2.68 4.22 0.50
CA ILE A 28 -1.37 3.78 0.00
C ILE A 28 -1.53 2.58 -0.94
N ALA A 29 -2.32 1.57 -0.56
CA ALA A 29 -2.56 0.40 -1.40
C ALA A 29 -3.20 0.76 -2.75
N VAL A 30 -4.18 1.68 -2.75
CA VAL A 30 -4.83 2.18 -3.99
C VAL A 30 -3.83 2.94 -4.86
N LEU A 31 -3.00 3.81 -4.28
CA LEU A 31 -2.00 4.57 -5.03
C LEU A 31 -0.93 3.67 -5.66
N VAL A 32 -0.46 2.66 -4.94
CA VAL A 32 0.49 1.67 -5.47
C VAL A 32 -0.14 0.85 -6.59
N GLY A 33 -1.41 0.45 -6.44
CA GLY A 33 -2.15 -0.24 -7.50
C GLY A 33 -2.32 0.62 -8.76
N ALA A 34 -2.66 1.90 -8.59
CA ALA A 34 -2.75 2.84 -9.71
C ALA A 34 -1.40 3.05 -10.39
N PHE A 35 -0.32 3.22 -9.61
CA PHE A 35 1.03 3.36 -10.13
C PHE A 35 1.44 2.16 -10.99
N ASN A 36 1.23 0.93 -10.49
CA ASN A 36 1.45 -0.30 -11.25
C ASN A 36 0.64 -0.32 -12.55
N LEU A 37 -0.65 0.01 -12.49
CA LEU A 37 -1.52 0.00 -13.66
C LEU A 37 -1.01 0.96 -14.75
N PHE A 38 -0.65 2.19 -14.39
CA PHE A 38 -0.15 3.17 -15.35
C PHE A 38 1.21 2.75 -15.92
N SER A 39 2.17 2.36 -15.07
CA SER A 39 3.50 1.96 -15.51
C SER A 39 3.48 0.73 -16.43
N LEU A 40 2.63 -0.26 -16.14
CA LEU A 40 2.49 -1.43 -16.99
C LEU A 40 1.79 -1.11 -18.30
N ASN A 41 0.77 -0.25 -18.29
CA ASN A 41 0.09 0.17 -19.52
C ASN A 41 1.03 0.99 -20.42
N GLU A 42 1.81 1.90 -19.85
CA GLU A 42 2.82 2.64 -20.61
C GLU A 42 3.91 1.73 -21.19
N ALA A 43 4.33 0.70 -20.47
CA ALA A 43 5.39 -0.20 -20.93
C ALA A 43 4.91 -1.29 -21.91
N TYR A 44 3.68 -1.78 -21.74
CA TYR A 44 3.18 -3.00 -22.38
C TYR A 44 1.81 -2.84 -23.09
N GLY A 45 1.18 -1.67 -23.05
CA GLY A 45 -0.24 -1.41 -23.40
C GLY A 45 -0.81 -2.19 -24.59
N ASP A 46 -0.40 -1.87 -25.81
CA ASP A 46 -0.99 -2.41 -27.05
C ASP A 46 -0.70 -3.90 -27.32
N GLY A 47 -0.08 -4.59 -26.38
CA GLY A 47 0.30 -5.99 -26.51
C GLY A 47 1.57 -6.18 -27.35
N PRO A 48 2.01 -7.44 -27.53
CA PRO A 48 3.17 -7.76 -28.35
C PRO A 48 2.93 -7.41 -29.84
N PRO A 49 3.93 -6.85 -30.56
CA PRO A 49 5.29 -6.55 -30.12
C PRO A 49 5.34 -5.17 -29.46
N TYR A 50 5.37 -5.11 -28.13
CA TYR A 50 5.28 -3.88 -27.31
C TYR A 50 6.07 -2.75 -27.96
N TYR A 51 5.38 -1.81 -28.61
CA TYR A 51 6.00 -0.88 -29.55
C TYR A 51 7.13 -0.09 -28.90
N ALA A 52 6.94 0.35 -27.65
CA ALA A 52 7.98 1.00 -26.84
C ALA A 52 9.27 0.16 -26.72
N ARG A 53 9.15 -1.17 -26.62
CA ARG A 53 10.26 -2.13 -26.54
C ARG A 53 10.87 -2.47 -27.90
N THR A 54 10.16 -2.29 -29.02
CA THR A 54 10.67 -2.68 -30.34
C THR A 54 11.17 -1.52 -31.18
N THR A 55 10.63 -0.31 -31.01
CA THR A 55 11.03 0.87 -31.78
C THR A 55 12.04 1.78 -31.07
N ASN A 56 12.25 1.63 -29.76
CA ASN A 56 13.12 2.50 -28.95
C ASN A 56 13.88 1.72 -27.87
N MET A 57 14.49 0.59 -28.26
CA MET A 57 15.19 -0.33 -27.35
C MET A 57 16.31 0.31 -26.53
N ASP A 58 16.95 1.35 -27.07
CA ASP A 58 18.01 2.12 -26.41
C ASP A 58 17.51 2.99 -25.24
N LYS A 59 16.22 3.34 -25.25
CA LYS A 59 15.58 4.17 -24.21
C LYS A 59 14.61 3.39 -23.34
N TRP A 60 14.15 2.24 -23.83
CA TRP A 60 13.22 1.40 -23.12
C TRP A 60 13.88 0.80 -21.87
N THR A 61 13.21 0.94 -20.73
CA THR A 61 13.64 0.38 -19.44
C THR A 61 12.53 -0.51 -18.92
N ASP A 62 12.89 -1.70 -18.43
CA ASP A 62 11.94 -2.62 -17.82
C ASP A 62 11.39 -2.01 -16.51
N PRO A 63 10.07 -1.79 -16.39
CA PRO A 63 9.49 -1.21 -15.18
C PRO A 63 9.46 -2.21 -14.00
N LEU A 64 9.50 -3.52 -14.26
CA LEU A 64 9.27 -4.55 -13.24
C LEU A 64 10.21 -4.46 -12.03
N PRO A 65 11.52 -4.20 -12.16
CA PRO A 65 12.41 -4.07 -11.00
C PRO A 65 12.00 -2.92 -10.06
N ILE A 66 11.58 -1.78 -10.62
CA ILE A 66 11.14 -0.62 -9.84
C ILE A 66 9.78 -0.90 -9.19
N LEU A 67 8.84 -1.45 -9.95
CA LEU A 67 7.52 -1.83 -9.44
C LEU A 67 7.63 -2.82 -8.28
N ALA A 68 8.46 -3.86 -8.42
CA ALA A 68 8.70 -4.84 -7.37
C ALA A 68 9.29 -4.22 -6.09
N ALA A 69 10.20 -3.25 -6.22
CA ALA A 69 10.76 -2.53 -5.07
C ALA A 69 9.70 -1.69 -4.35
N VAL A 70 8.84 -0.98 -5.10
CA VAL A 70 7.74 -0.19 -4.54
C VAL A 70 6.71 -1.09 -3.85
N ASP A 71 6.33 -2.20 -4.47
CA ASP A 71 5.38 -3.16 -3.91
C ASP A 71 5.91 -3.79 -2.62
N ALA A 72 7.18 -4.23 -2.61
CA ALA A 72 7.82 -4.78 -1.43
C ALA A 72 7.85 -3.79 -0.26
N PHE A 73 8.15 -2.52 -0.55
CA PHE A 73 8.15 -1.46 0.46
C PHE A 73 6.74 -1.19 1.00
N ALA A 74 5.73 -1.09 0.12
CA ALA A 74 4.34 -0.88 0.52
C ALA A 74 3.84 -2.04 1.40
N LEU A 75 4.12 -3.28 1.01
CA LEU A 75 3.80 -4.47 1.80
C LEU A 75 4.50 -4.46 3.16
N LEU A 76 5.77 -4.06 3.23
CA LEU A 76 6.50 -3.94 4.49
C LEU A 76 5.81 -2.95 5.43
N VAL A 77 5.45 -1.76 4.93
CA VAL A 77 4.76 -0.73 5.74
C VAL A 77 3.39 -1.22 6.24
N ILE A 78 2.59 -1.83 5.36
CA ILE A 78 1.28 -2.38 5.71
C ILE A 78 1.44 -3.50 6.75
N PHE A 79 2.34 -4.45 6.49
CA PHE A 79 2.58 -5.58 7.37
C PHE A 79 3.08 -5.14 8.74
N ALA A 80 4.08 -4.27 8.81
CA ALA A 80 4.60 -3.72 10.07
C ALA A 80 3.49 -2.99 10.86
N SER A 81 2.65 -2.20 10.18
CA SER A 81 1.53 -1.50 10.81
C SER A 81 0.49 -2.48 11.38
N LEU A 82 0.18 -3.55 10.65
CA LEU A 82 -0.72 -4.60 11.12
C LEU A 82 -0.13 -5.37 12.30
N CYS A 83 1.15 -5.79 12.24
CA CYS A 83 1.84 -6.45 13.35
C CYS A 83 1.84 -5.60 14.62
N LEU A 84 2.13 -4.30 14.51
CA LEU A 84 2.07 -3.38 15.63
C LEU A 84 0.65 -3.22 16.18
N ALA A 85 -0.35 -3.17 15.30
CA ALA A 85 -1.76 -3.08 15.71
C ALA A 85 -2.26 -4.37 16.39
N LEU A 86 -1.76 -5.54 15.98
CA LEU A 86 -2.09 -6.84 16.57
C LEU A 86 -1.35 -7.07 17.90
N ARG A 87 -0.09 -6.63 18.03
CA ARG A 87 0.68 -6.70 19.28
C ARG A 87 0.07 -5.86 20.41
N LYS A 88 -0.63 -4.78 20.06
CA LYS A 88 -1.27 -3.86 21.02
C LYS A 88 -2.71 -4.22 21.38
N ARG A 89 -3.24 -5.35 20.87
CA ARG A 89 -4.54 -5.91 21.28
C ARG A 89 -4.36 -6.90 22.40
#